data_AF-X0WQU7-F1
#
_entry.id   AF-X0WQU7-F1
#
_cell.length_a   1.000
_cell.length_b   1.000
_cell.length_c   1.000
_cell.angle_alpha   90.00
_cell.angle_beta   90.00
_cell.angle_gamma   90.00
#
_symmetry.space_group_name_H-M   'P 1'
#
loop_
_entity.id
_entity.type
_entity.pdbx_description
1 polymer ?
#
loop_
_entity_poly.entity_id
_entity_poly.type
_entity_poly.pdbx_seq_one_letter_code
_entity_poly.pdbx_strand_id
1 'polypeptide(L)' 'MGEVKLKGYICERCSHKWIPRNSNEVPLVCPKCKSPYWNKPRKK' A
#
# COMPACT_ATOMS: atom_id res chain seq x y z
N MET A 1 27.80 -7.72 1.34
CA MET A 1 26.73 -6.79 0.93
C MET A 1 25.54 -6.97 1.87
N GLY A 2 24.94 -5.89 2.37
CA GLY A 2 23.74 -5.98 3.20
C GLY A 2 22.47 -5.91 2.35
N GLU A 3 21.50 -6.77 2.62
CA GLU A 3 20.18 -6.79 1.98
C GLU A 3 19.13 -6.22 2.96
N VAL A 4 18.35 -5.21 2.55
CA VAL A 4 17.28 -4.62 3.37
C VAL A 4 15.93 -5.03 2.80
N LYS A 5 15.12 -5.74 3.60
CA LYS A 5 13.72 -6.08 3.27
C LYS A 5 12.80 -4.95 3.73
N LEU A 6 12.18 -4.24 2.78
CA LEU A 6 11.17 -3.21 3.06
C LEU A 6 9.76 -3.81 2.93
N LYS A 7 8.86 -3.48 3.87
CA LYS A 7 7.43 -3.79 3.75
C LYS A 7 6.79 -2.76 2.81
N GLY A 8 6.29 -3.20 1.66
CA GLY A 8 5.55 -2.36 0.70
C GLY A 8 4.06 -2.70 0.67
N TYR A 9 3.25 -1.75 0.20
CA TYR A 9 1.81 -1.92 0.01
C TYR A 9 1.43 -1.73 -1.46
N ILE A 10 0.42 -2.46 -1.90
CA ILE A 10 -0.18 -2.34 -3.23
C ILE A 10 -1.68 -2.06 -3.09
N CYS A 11 -2.20 -1.13 -3.89
CA CYS A 11 -3.63 -0.86 -3.94
C CYS A 11 -4.31 -1.74 -5.01
N GLU A 12 -5.25 -2.57 -4.58
CA GLU A 12 -6.05 -3.45 -5.45
C GLU A 12 -7.03 -2.69 -6.37
N ARG A 13 -7.23 -1.37 -6.15
CA ARG A 13 -8.16 -0.55 -6.95
C ARG A 13 -7.48 0.23 -8.08
N CYS A 14 -6.25 0.67 -7.85
CA CYS A 14 -5.50 1.50 -8.82
C CYS A 14 -4.11 0.95 -9.15
N SER A 15 -3.78 -0.23 -8.62
CA SER A 15 -2.51 -0.95 -8.80
C SER A 15 -1.27 -0.14 -8.43
N HIS A 16 -1.44 0.90 -7.61
CA HIS A 16 -0.33 1.73 -7.15
C HIS A 16 0.45 0.99 -6.05
N LYS A 17 1.77 0.98 -6.17
CA LYS A 17 2.69 0.41 -5.18
C LYS A 17 3.38 1.55 -4.44
N TRP A 18 3.41 1.49 -3.12
CA TRP A 18 4.13 2.48 -2.31
C TRP A 18 4.78 1.80 -1.11
N ILE A 19 5.83 2.46 -0.60
CA ILE A 19 6.53 2.03 0.61
C ILE A 19 6.17 3.05 1.69
N PRO A 20 5.55 2.64 2.81
CA PRO A 20 5.27 3.53 3.92
C PRO A 20 6.60 4.01 4.53
N ARG A 21 6.62 5.25 5.04
CA ARG A 21 7.78 5.73 5.81
C ARG A 21 7.92 5.00 7.15
N ASN A 22 6.79 4.70 7.79
CA ASN A 22 6.74 3.95 9.04
C ASN A 22 6.25 2.52 8.75
N SER A 23 7.15 1.54 8.87
CA SER A 23 6.82 0.12 8.65
C SER A 23 5.88 -0.49 9.69
N ASN A 24 5.62 0.23 10.79
CA ASN A 24 4.66 -0.17 11.82
C ASN A 24 3.24 0.36 11.57
N GLU A 25 3.07 1.31 10.65
CA GLU A 25 1.77 1.92 10.38
C GLU A 25 1.21 1.39 9.06
N VAL A 26 0.04 0.74 9.16
CA VAL A 26 -0.71 0.31 7.99
C VAL A 26 -1.38 1.55 7.39
N PRO A 27 -1.18 1.85 6.09
CA PRO A 27 -1.83 2.98 5.46
C PRO A 27 -3.35 2.81 5.57
N LEU A 28 -4.03 3.84 6.06
CA LEU A 28 -5.50 3.85 6.11
C LEU A 28 -6.11 4.08 4.72
N VAL A 29 -5.37 4.77 3.83
CA VAL A 29 -5.82 5.16 2.48
C VAL A 29 -4.69 4.99 1.47
N CYS A 30 -5.04 4.71 0.21
CA CYS A 30 -4.06 4.75 -0.88
C CYS A 30 -3.62 6.20 -1.15
N PRO A 31 -2.31 6.50 -1.25
CA PRO A 31 -1.83 7.86 -1.52
C PRO A 31 -2.22 8.39 -2.91
N LYS A 32 -2.47 7.51 -3.88
CA LYS A 32 -2.83 7.89 -5.26
C LYS A 32 -4.31 8.15 -5.43
N CYS A 33 -5.16 7.18 -5.12
CA CYS A 33 -6.61 7.29 -5.32
C CYS A 33 -7.39 7.74 -4.08
N LYS A 34 -6.69 7.99 -2.96
CA LYS A 34 -7.25 8.35 -1.65
C LYS A 34 -8.30 7.37 -1.13
N SER A 35 -8.29 6.15 -1.64
CA SER A 35 -9.31 5.18 -1.29
C SER A 35 -8.95 4.44 0.00
N PRO A 36 -9.84 4.38 1.00
CA PRO A 36 -9.61 3.61 2.22
C PRO A 36 -9.61 2.10 1.98
N TYR A 37 -10.30 1.64 0.93
CA TYR A 37 -10.39 0.24 0.56
C TYR A 37 -9.27 -0.19 -0.39
N TRP A 38 -8.06 0.32 -0.18
CA TRP A 38 -6.93 0.00 -1.06
C TRP A 38 -6.54 -1.47 -0.98
N ASN A 39 -6.77 -2.11 0.16
CA ASN A 39 -6.51 -3.53 0.44
C ASN A 39 -7.66 -4.46 0.05
N LYS A 40 -8.73 -3.94 -0.55
CA LYS A 40 -9.89 -4.74 -0.97
C LYS A 40 -10.04 -4.67 -2.48
N PRO A 41 -10.20 -5.81 -3.17
CA PRO A 41 -10.56 -5.81 -4.57
C PRO A 41 -11.94 -5.16 -4.74
N ARG A 42 -12.16 -4.49 -5.88
CA ARG A 42 -13.50 -4.03 -6.23
C ARG A 42 -14.38 -5.27 -6.42
N LYS A 43 -15.38 -5.47 -5.56
CA LYS A 43 -16.47 -6.40 -5.85
C LYS A 43 -17.18 -5.87 -7.10
N LYS A 44 -17.31 -6.74 -8.10
CA LYS A 44 -18.03 -6.49 -9.34
C LYS A 44 -19.53 -6.58 -9.09
#